data_AF-A0A844XD86-F1
#
_entry.id   AF-A0A844XD86-F1
#
_cell.length_a   1.000
_cell.length_b   1.000
_cell.length_c   1.000
_cell.angle_alpha   90.00
_cell.angle_beta   90.00
_cell.angle_gamma   90.00
#
_symmetry.space_group_name_H-M   'P 1'
#
loop_
_entity.id
_entity.type
_entity.pdbx_description
1 polymer ?
#
loop_
_entity_poly.entity_id
_entity_poly.type
_entity_poly.pdbx_seq_one_letter_code
_entity_poly.pdbx_strand_id
1 'polypeptide(L)'
;MKWLVFVLPLALPACSRVENTFVVEDEQRAVVAANLLLCSEETPLRRSGGRFSVSKAIDCEGSGRIALRYASGSEHDCAIDYVTPGAVQSITFRATEKGCTVFNHFVSFPP
;
A
#
# COMPACT_ATOMS: atom_id res chain seq x y z
N MET A 1 29.16 19.31 -48.01
CA MET A 1 29.47 19.49 -46.58
C MET A 1 28.17 19.52 -45.80
N LYS A 2 28.10 18.77 -44.69
CA LYS A 2 27.33 18.98 -43.44
C LYS A 2 25.88 19.52 -43.58
N TRP A 3 24.87 18.86 -43.05
CA TRP A 3 24.77 18.62 -41.60
C TRP A 3 23.66 17.60 -41.33
N LEU A 4 24.01 16.45 -40.76
CA LEU A 4 23.06 15.56 -40.11
C LEU A 4 22.61 16.24 -38.81
N VAL A 5 21.39 16.75 -38.79
CA VAL A 5 20.73 17.24 -37.58
C VAL A 5 20.40 16.01 -36.72
N PHE A 6 21.30 15.71 -35.79
CA PHE A 6 21.12 14.70 -34.75
C PHE A 6 20.06 15.22 -33.78
N VAL A 7 18.82 14.78 -33.95
CA VAL A 7 17.76 14.98 -32.97
C VAL A 7 18.09 14.10 -31.78
N LEU A 8 18.70 14.70 -30.75
CA LEU A 8 18.97 14.06 -29.48
C LEU A 8 17.63 13.92 -28.73
N PRO A 9 17.12 12.72 -28.45
CA PRO A 9 15.94 12.58 -27.61
C PRO A 9 16.33 12.98 -26.19
N LEU A 10 15.78 14.09 -25.69
CA LEU A 10 15.81 14.40 -24.28
C LEU A 10 15.07 13.30 -23.53
N ALA A 11 15.82 12.38 -22.92
CA ALA A 11 15.31 11.47 -21.92
C ALA A 11 14.87 12.31 -20.71
N LEU A 12 13.60 12.71 -20.67
CA LEU A 12 12.99 13.29 -19.49
C LEU A 12 13.16 12.28 -18.34
N PRO A 13 13.67 12.68 -17.17
CA PRO A 13 13.71 11.78 -16.03
C PRO A 13 12.28 11.32 -15.75
N ALA A 14 12.06 10.02 -15.85
CA ALA A 14 10.78 9.44 -15.47
C ALA A 14 10.53 9.82 -14.01
N CYS A 15 9.46 10.56 -13.75
CA CYS A 15 9.00 10.85 -12.41
C CYS A 15 8.59 9.50 -11.80
N SER A 16 9.51 8.82 -11.13
CA SER A 16 9.27 7.54 -10.51
C SER A 16 8.37 7.80 -9.31
N ARG A 17 7.07 7.59 -9.48
CA ARG A 17 6.12 7.66 -8.37
C ARG A 17 6.47 6.55 -7.38
N VAL A 18 6.77 6.91 -6.14
CA VAL A 18 7.12 5.95 -5.09
C VAL A 18 5.89 5.12 -4.73
N GLU A 19 5.95 3.81 -4.93
CA GLU A 19 4.88 2.89 -4.55
C GLU A 19 5.12 2.32 -3.15
N ASN A 20 4.05 2.26 -2.37
CA ASN A 20 4.02 1.70 -1.03
C ASN A 20 3.18 0.44 -1.04
N THR A 21 3.56 -0.57 -0.25
CA THR A 21 2.89 -1.88 -0.26
C THR A 21 2.21 -2.14 1.08
N PHE A 22 0.92 -2.49 1.03
CA PHE A 22 0.11 -2.81 2.20
C PHE A 22 -0.44 -4.22 2.07
N VAL A 23 -0.22 -5.03 3.11
CA VAL A 23 -0.46 -6.46 3.09
C VAL A 23 -1.20 -6.90 4.34
N VAL A 24 -2.13 -7.83 4.17
CA VAL A 24 -2.76 -8.57 5.25
C VAL A 24 -2.60 -10.06 5.00
N GLU A 25 -1.94 -10.77 5.91
CA GLU A 25 -1.88 -12.23 5.95
C GLU A 25 -3.12 -12.78 6.66
N ASP A 26 -3.81 -13.72 6.03
CA ASP A 26 -5.04 -14.37 6.50
C ASP A 26 -4.88 -15.89 6.36
N GLU A 27 -4.02 -16.47 7.20
CA GLU A 27 -3.73 -17.92 7.19
C GLU A 27 -4.99 -18.76 7.45
N GLN A 28 -5.91 -18.25 8.26
CA GLN A 28 -7.17 -18.91 8.63
C GLN A 28 -8.27 -18.73 7.57
N ARG A 29 -8.03 -17.90 6.54
CA ARG A 29 -9.00 -17.55 5.49
C ARG A 29 -10.31 -16.98 6.05
N ALA A 30 -10.25 -16.32 7.21
CA ALA A 30 -11.41 -15.79 7.92
C ALA A 30 -11.88 -14.44 7.36
N VAL A 31 -11.00 -13.73 6.64
CA VAL A 31 -11.29 -12.41 6.06
C VAL A 31 -11.93 -12.59 4.67
N VAL A 32 -13.05 -11.89 4.45
CA VAL A 32 -13.79 -11.91 3.17
C VAL A 32 -13.53 -10.66 2.32
N ALA A 33 -13.17 -9.54 2.95
CA ALA A 33 -12.79 -8.31 2.26
C ALA A 33 -11.79 -7.51 3.10
N ALA A 34 -10.92 -6.76 2.41
CA ALA A 34 -9.99 -5.84 3.03
C ALA A 34 -9.89 -4.57 2.17
N ASN A 35 -10.05 -3.41 2.77
CA ASN A 35 -9.99 -2.12 2.09
C ASN A 35 -8.97 -1.21 2.79
N LEU A 36 -8.05 -0.63 2.02
CA LEU A 36 -7.14 0.40 2.48
C LEU A 36 -7.88 1.73 2.48
N LEU A 37 -7.97 2.38 3.63
CA LEU A 37 -8.41 3.76 3.75
C LEU A 37 -7.18 4.62 4.00
N LEU A 38 -6.81 5.40 3.00
CA LEU A 38 -5.67 6.29 3.06
C LEU A 38 -6.12 7.66 2.55
N CYS A 39 -5.96 8.70 3.37
CA CYS A 39 -6.22 10.08 2.96
C CYS A 39 -7.62 10.31 2.35
N SER A 40 -8.64 9.74 2.99
CA SER A 40 -10.04 9.77 2.54
C SER A 40 -10.34 9.00 1.24
N GLU A 41 -9.36 8.29 0.68
CA GLU A 41 -9.57 7.40 -0.44
C GLU A 41 -9.60 5.95 0.03
N GLU A 42 -10.62 5.22 -0.42
CA GLU A 42 -10.76 3.79 -0.16
C GLU A 42 -10.28 2.99 -1.38
N THR A 43 -9.39 2.03 -1.15
CA THR A 43 -8.83 1.17 -2.19
C THR A 43 -8.93 -0.30 -1.77
N PRO A 44 -9.64 -1.15 -2.51
CA PRO A 44 -9.78 -2.56 -2.15
C PRO A 44 -8.45 -3.30 -2.32
N LEU A 45 -8.08 -4.13 -1.34
CA LEU A 45 -6.95 -5.04 -1.46
C LEU A 45 -7.36 -6.24 -2.31
N ARG A 46 -6.44 -6.70 -3.15
CA ARG A 46 -6.62 -7.90 -3.97
C ARG A 46 -6.23 -9.13 -3.17
N ARG A 47 -7.11 -10.14 -3.17
CA ARG A 47 -6.83 -11.44 -2.54
C ARG A 47 -6.02 -12.32 -3.50
N SER A 48 -4.95 -12.91 -2.99
CA SER A 48 -4.20 -13.97 -3.64
C SER A 48 -3.87 -15.04 -2.59
N GLY A 49 -4.57 -16.18 -2.65
CA GLY A 49 -4.47 -17.23 -1.63
C GLY A 49 -4.87 -16.75 -0.23
N GLY A 50 -3.96 -16.94 0.74
CA GLY A 50 -4.12 -16.50 2.14
C GLY A 50 -3.63 -15.07 2.39
N ARG A 51 -3.56 -14.21 1.37
CA ARG A 51 -3.02 -12.85 1.47
C ARG A 51 -3.90 -11.86 0.75
N PHE A 52 -4.08 -10.68 1.34
CA PHE A 52 -4.61 -9.49 0.71
C PHE A 52 -3.47 -8.49 0.50
N SER A 53 -3.43 -7.83 -0.65
CA SER A 53 -2.39 -6.82 -0.92
C SER A 53 -2.86 -5.71 -1.85
N VAL A 54 -2.27 -4.54 -1.68
CA VAL A 54 -2.37 -3.40 -2.61
C VAL A 54 -1.04 -2.64 -2.65
N SER A 55 -0.68 -2.17 -3.83
CA SER A 55 0.40 -1.18 -4.01
C SER A 55 -0.24 0.16 -4.32
N LYS A 56 0.17 1.21 -3.59
CA LYS A 56 -0.39 2.56 -3.75
C LYS A 56 0.70 3.60 -3.56
N ALA A 57 0.71 4.59 -4.44
CA ALA A 57 1.50 5.79 -4.22
C ALA A 57 0.83 6.68 -3.16
N ILE A 58 1.64 7.27 -2.30
CA ILE A 58 1.18 8.16 -1.23
C ILE A 58 1.51 9.59 -1.66
N ASP A 59 0.48 10.40 -1.87
CA ASP A 59 0.56 11.81 -2.29
C ASP A 59 -0.05 12.77 -1.25
N CYS A 60 -0.25 12.26 -0.04
CA CYS A 60 -0.88 12.95 1.07
C CYS A 60 -0.12 12.66 2.38
N GLU A 61 -0.37 13.51 3.36
CA GLU A 61 0.20 13.40 4.70
C GLU A 61 -0.93 13.13 5.71
N GLY A 62 -0.76 12.13 6.58
CA GLY A 62 -1.76 11.77 7.59
C GLY A 62 -1.70 10.32 8.03
N SER A 63 -2.75 9.84 8.70
CA SER A 63 -2.88 8.44 9.13
C SER A 63 -3.72 7.62 8.14
N GLY A 64 -3.57 6.30 8.20
CA GLY A 64 -4.39 5.38 7.40
C GLY A 64 -4.92 4.22 8.24
N ARG A 65 -5.73 3.38 7.61
CA ARG A 65 -6.11 2.08 8.18
C ARG A 65 -6.44 1.08 7.09
N ILE A 66 -6.40 -0.20 7.42
CA ILE A 66 -6.98 -1.27 6.59
C ILE A 66 -8.22 -1.78 7.30
N ALA A 67 -9.39 -1.56 6.73
CA ALA A 67 -10.65 -2.11 7.22
C ALA A 67 -10.78 -3.56 6.75
N LEU A 68 -10.90 -4.49 7.68
CA LEU A 68 -11.10 -5.91 7.45
C LEU A 68 -12.55 -6.28 7.72
N ARG A 69 -13.16 -7.05 6.82
CA ARG A 69 -14.46 -7.68 7.05
C ARG A 69 -14.29 -9.19 7.10
N TYR A 70 -14.79 -9.79 8.18
CA TYR A 70 -14.67 -11.22 8.44
C TYR A 70 -15.92 -11.97 7.99
N ALA A 71 -15.78 -13.27 7.74
CA ALA A 71 -16.89 -14.14 7.37
C ALA A 71 -17.98 -14.22 8.46
N SER A 72 -17.63 -13.95 9.72
CA SER A 72 -18.56 -13.82 10.84
C SER A 72 -19.47 -12.59 10.76
N GLY A 73 -19.16 -11.64 9.88
CA GLY A 73 -19.76 -10.30 9.84
C GLY A 73 -19.06 -9.28 10.74
N SER A 74 -18.05 -9.69 11.51
CA SER A 74 -17.24 -8.76 12.32
C SER A 74 -16.37 -7.87 11.43
N GLU A 75 -16.13 -6.65 11.88
CA GLU A 75 -15.22 -5.70 11.23
C GLU A 75 -14.11 -5.27 12.18
N HIS A 76 -12.89 -5.14 11.66
CA HIS A 76 -11.73 -4.71 12.42
C HIS A 76 -10.84 -3.79 11.60
N ASP A 77 -10.29 -2.77 12.24
CA ASP A 77 -9.39 -1.81 11.61
C ASP A 77 -7.93 -2.10 12.00
N CYS A 78 -7.05 -2.19 11.01
CA CYS A 78 -5.61 -2.22 11.19
C CYS A 78 -5.06 -0.81 11.05
N ALA A 79 -4.64 -0.21 12.15
CA ALA A 79 -4.10 1.15 12.15
C ALA A 79 -2.78 1.22 11.37
N ILE A 80 -2.68 2.19 10.46
CA ILE A 80 -1.43 2.61 9.82
C ILE A 80 -1.08 3.96 10.43
N ASP A 81 0.02 4.03 11.18
CA ASP A 81 0.38 5.17 12.03
C ASP A 81 0.41 6.49 11.25
N TYR A 82 1.34 6.61 10.31
CA TYR A 82 1.54 7.84 9.55
C TYR A 82 2.13 7.59 8.17
N VAL A 83 1.59 8.30 7.19
CA VAL A 83 2.04 8.32 5.82
C VAL A 83 2.38 9.75 5.41
N THR A 84 3.37 9.88 4.53
CA THR A 84 3.81 11.17 4.02
C THR A 84 4.24 11.02 2.55
N PRO A 85 4.08 12.06 1.72
CA PRO A 85 4.46 11.99 0.32
C PRO A 85 5.95 11.68 0.15
N GLY A 86 6.27 10.81 -0.81
CA GLY A 86 7.65 10.45 -1.13
C GLY A 86 8.31 9.44 -0.19
N ALA A 87 7.68 9.07 0.92
CA ALA A 87 8.13 7.95 1.75
C ALA A 87 7.91 6.61 1.02
N VAL A 88 8.83 5.67 1.27
CA VAL A 88 8.68 4.26 0.89
C VAL A 88 8.30 3.50 2.14
N GLN A 89 7.13 2.88 2.13
CA GLN A 89 6.56 2.11 3.23
C GLN A 89 6.09 0.76 2.73
N SER A 90 6.41 -0.26 3.52
CA SER A 90 5.89 -1.61 3.33
C SER A 90 5.40 -2.12 4.67
N ILE A 91 4.09 -2.34 4.77
CA ILE A 91 3.44 -2.75 6.02
C ILE A 91 2.72 -4.07 5.79
N THR A 92 2.98 -5.04 6.67
CA THR A 92 2.33 -6.33 6.69
C THR A 92 1.65 -6.52 8.04
N PHE A 93 0.33 -6.72 7.99
CA PHE A 93 -0.48 -7.12 9.12
C PHE A 93 -0.78 -8.63 9.06
N ARG A 94 -1.02 -9.22 10.21
CA ARG A 94 -1.59 -10.57 10.33
C ARG A 94 -3.01 -10.46 10.88
N ALA A 95 -3.98 -10.99 10.14
CA ALA A 95 -5.35 -11.11 10.58
C ALA A 95 -5.46 -12.24 11.62
N THR A 96 -6.20 -11.96 12.69
CA THR A 96 -6.52 -12.87 13.78
C THR A 96 -8.02 -12.82 14.04
N GLU A 97 -8.53 -13.75 14.85
CA GLU A 97 -9.96 -13.76 15.26
C GLU A 97 -10.39 -12.50 16.04
N LYS A 98 -9.43 -11.77 16.64
CA LYS A 98 -9.71 -10.61 17.49
C LYS A 98 -9.36 -9.27 16.83
N GLY A 99 -8.99 -9.28 15.56
CA GLY A 99 -8.52 -8.12 14.82
C GLY A 99 -7.20 -8.39 14.13
N CYS A 100 -6.30 -7.41 14.09
CA CYS A 100 -5.03 -7.55 13.38
C CYS A 100 -3.86 -7.01 14.17
N THR A 101 -2.69 -7.59 13.92
CA THR A 101 -1.43 -7.20 14.53
C THR A 101 -0.40 -6.88 13.46
N VAL A 102 0.48 -5.93 13.74
CA VAL A 102 1.63 -5.64 12.87
C VAL A 102 2.56 -6.86 12.90
N PHE A 103 2.87 -7.39 11.71
CA PHE A 103 3.80 -8.50 11.52
C PHE A 103 5.16 -8.01 11.02
N ASN A 104 5.15 -7.10 10.05
CA ASN A 104 6.36 -6.46 9.55
C ASN A 104 6.04 -5.00 9.16
N HIS A 105 6.95 -4.10 9.49
CA HIS A 105 6.81 -2.68 9.21
C HIS A 105 8.15 -2.11 8.78
N PHE A 106 8.19 -1.60 7.55
CA PHE A 106 9.36 -0.93 6.98
C PHE A 106 8.96 0.45 6.49
N VAL A 107 9.75 1.45 6.87
CA VAL A 107 9.60 2.83 6.40
C VAL A 107 10.99 3.37 6.11
N SER A 108 11.18 3.94 4.92
CA SER A 108 12.36 4.71 4.57
C SER A 108 11.95 6.05 3.95
N PHE A 109 12.64 7.11 4.35
CA PHE A 109 12.46 8.45 3.84
C PHE A 109 13.56 8.75 2.80
N PRO A 110 13.25 9.45 1.71
CA PRO A 110 14.27 9.91 0.78
C PRO A 110 15.25 10.87 1.50
N PRO A 111 16.53 10.91 1.08
CA PRO A 111 17.53 11.81 1.63
C PRO A 111 17.25 13.29 1.35
#